data_AF-A0A7S3AS79-F1
#
_entry.id   AF-A0A7S3AS79-F1
#
_cell.length_a   1.000
_cell.length_b   1.000
_cell.length_c   1.000
_cell.angle_alpha   90.00
_cell.angle_beta   90.00
_cell.angle_gamma   90.00
#
_symmetry.space_group_name_H-M   'P 1'
#
loop_
_entity.id
_entity.type
_entity.pdbx_description
1 polymer ?
#
loop_
_entity_poly.entity_id
_entity_poly.type
_entity_poly.pdbx_seq_one_letter_code
_entity_poly.pdbx_strand_id
1 'polypeptide(L)'
;MMVHIADLASVVLPGSVLDEVARLRLQSIYASAMPLHMLPPALLQSVCLSATEPNECLTALLQLDAFGRVRQGRIIRSIVPPVRVLTFSQIDELLEDYSIDSQVHDELRQVAAIA
;
A
#
# COMPACT_ATOMS: atom_id res chain seq x y z
N MET A 1 8.61 11.63 -2.75
CA MET A 1 7.76 10.43 -2.95
C MET A 1 7.31 9.91 -1.59
N MET A 2 6.07 9.41 -1.48
CA MET A 2 5.55 8.79 -0.27
C MET A 2 5.02 7.40 -0.60
N VAL A 3 5.30 6.42 0.27
CA VAL A 3 4.77 5.06 0.16
C VAL A 3 4.04 4.76 1.46
N HIS A 4 2.77 4.38 1.37
CA HIS A 4 1.91 4.12 2.52
C HIS A 4 1.65 2.60 2.64
N ILE A 5 1.97 2.01 3.78
CA ILE A 5 1.72 0.60 4.09
C ILE A 5 0.72 0.54 5.25
N ALA A 6 -0.33 -0.27 5.12
CA ALA A 6 -1.30 -0.46 6.20
C ALA A 6 -0.62 -0.94 7.50
N ASP A 7 -0.94 -0.32 8.63
CA ASP A 7 -0.34 -0.70 9.92
C ASP A 7 -1.06 -1.91 10.52
N LEU A 8 -0.48 -3.11 10.33
CA LEU A 8 -0.97 -4.33 10.96
C LEU A 8 -0.46 -4.51 12.40
N ALA A 9 0.56 -3.77 12.83
CA ALA A 9 1.21 -3.97 14.12
C ALA A 9 0.33 -3.53 15.30
N SER A 10 -0.66 -2.67 15.05
CA SER A 10 -1.69 -2.30 16.04
C SER A 10 -2.69 -3.44 16.30
N VAL A 11 -2.83 -4.38 15.37
CA VAL A 11 -3.83 -5.45 15.41
C VAL A 11 -3.22 -6.81 15.75
N VAL A 12 -2.03 -7.11 15.22
CA VAL A 12 -1.29 -8.34 15.50
C VAL A 12 -0.20 -8.04 16.53
N LEU A 13 -0.58 -8.11 17.81
CA LEU A 13 0.35 -7.83 18.91
C LEU A 13 1.36 -8.98 19.12
N PRO A 14 2.62 -8.66 19.42
CA PRO A 14 3.63 -9.68 19.75
C PRO A 14 3.17 -10.61 20.89
N GLY A 15 3.36 -11.91 20.72
CA GLY A 15 2.97 -12.96 21.66
C GLY A 15 1.48 -13.33 21.62
N SER A 16 0.65 -12.68 20.79
CA SER A 16 -0.75 -13.04 20.63
C SER A 16 -0.94 -14.34 19.85
N VAL A 17 -2.14 -14.93 19.94
CA VAL A 17 -2.52 -16.12 19.15
C VAL A 17 -2.44 -15.82 17.64
N LEU A 18 -2.83 -14.61 17.22
CA LEU A 18 -2.72 -14.18 15.83
C LEU A 18 -1.26 -14.15 15.35
N ASP A 19 -0.38 -13.64 16.21
CA ASP A 19 1.06 -13.56 15.95
C ASP A 19 1.72 -14.95 15.92
N GLU A 20 1.31 -15.88 16.80
CA GLU A 20 1.75 -17.28 16.75
C GLU A 20 1.32 -17.96 15.44
N VAL A 21 0.05 -17.83 15.05
CA VAL A 21 -0.46 -18.40 13.79
C VAL A 21 0.22 -17.77 12.57
N ALA A 22 0.45 -16.45 12.59
CA ALA A 22 1.14 -15.75 11.52
C ALA A 22 2.59 -16.26 11.37
N ARG A 23 3.32 -16.43 12.50
CA ARG A 23 4.66 -17.03 12.49
C ARG A 23 4.67 -18.45 11.98
N LEU A 24 3.68 -19.27 12.35
CA LEU A 24 3.57 -20.65 11.88
C LEU A 24 3.30 -20.71 10.37
N ARG A 25 2.52 -19.77 9.82
CA ARG A 25 2.19 -19.72 8.39
C ARG A 25 3.24 -19.03 7.53
N LEU A 26 4.07 -18.14 8.10
CA LEU A 26 5.13 -17.34 7.47
C LEU A 26 4.69 -16.36 6.39
N GLN A 27 3.85 -16.79 5.45
CA GLN A 27 3.43 -16.04 4.28
C GLN A 27 2.03 -16.45 3.80
N SER A 28 1.43 -15.64 2.96
CA SER A 28 0.23 -16.03 2.20
C SER A 28 0.64 -16.76 0.93
N ILE A 29 0.02 -17.90 0.64
CA ILE A 29 0.30 -18.70 -0.57
C ILE A 29 -0.86 -18.54 -1.54
N TYR A 30 -0.57 -18.13 -2.77
CA TYR A 30 -1.57 -17.98 -3.82
C TYR A 30 -1.59 -19.25 -4.70
N ALA A 31 -2.45 -20.20 -4.35
CA ALA A 31 -2.63 -21.44 -5.12
C ALA A 31 -3.73 -21.29 -6.18
N SER A 32 -3.74 -22.18 -7.16
CA SER A 32 -4.71 -22.17 -8.27
C SER A 32 -6.17 -22.35 -7.82
N ALA A 33 -6.40 -23.12 -6.76
CA ALA A 33 -7.74 -23.35 -6.22
C ALA A 33 -8.23 -22.16 -5.38
N MET A 34 -7.46 -21.77 -4.37
CA MET A 34 -7.75 -20.62 -3.51
C MET A 34 -6.47 -20.13 -2.82
N PRO A 35 -6.41 -18.84 -2.46
CA PRO A 35 -5.33 -18.34 -1.63
C PRO A 35 -5.42 -18.89 -0.21
N LEU A 36 -4.28 -19.31 0.33
CA LEU A 36 -4.09 -19.61 1.74
C LEU A 36 -3.46 -18.40 2.42
N HIS A 37 -4.28 -17.64 3.14
CA HIS A 37 -3.86 -16.40 3.78
C HIS A 37 -3.10 -16.65 5.09
N MET A 38 -2.03 -15.86 5.31
CA MET A 38 -1.28 -15.84 6.57
C MET A 38 -2.18 -15.48 7.76
N LEU A 39 -3.07 -14.51 7.58
CA LEU A 39 -4.01 -14.04 8.59
C LEU A 39 -5.46 -14.39 8.20
N PRO A 40 -6.41 -14.39 9.15
CA PRO A 40 -7.82 -14.58 8.84
C PRO A 40 -8.32 -13.57 7.79
N PRO A 41 -9.04 -14.01 6.73
CA PRO A 41 -9.50 -13.10 5.67
C PRO A 41 -10.36 -11.93 6.17
N ALA A 42 -11.23 -12.17 7.15
CA ALA A 42 -12.05 -11.12 7.76
C ALA A 42 -11.20 -10.03 8.45
N LEU A 43 -10.06 -10.43 9.04
CA LEU A 43 -9.11 -9.49 9.63
C LEU A 43 -8.38 -8.69 8.56
N LEU A 44 -7.96 -9.34 7.48
CA LEU A 44 -7.30 -8.68 6.36
C LEU A 44 -8.19 -7.59 5.74
N GLN A 45 -9.49 -7.86 5.62
CA GLN A 45 -10.46 -6.89 5.11
C GLN A 45 -10.62 -5.67 6.02
N SER A 46 -10.46 -5.82 7.34
CA SER A 46 -10.58 -4.68 8.26
C SER A 46 -9.32 -3.84 8.38
N VAL A 47 -8.15 -4.37 7.98
CA VAL A 47 -6.85 -3.67 8.08
C VAL A 47 -6.30 -3.22 6.73
N CYS A 48 -6.87 -3.67 5.61
CA CYS A 48 -6.48 -3.18 4.30
C CYS A 48 -6.89 -1.73 4.10
N LEU A 49 -6.23 -1.03 3.16
CA LEU A 49 -6.56 0.35 2.84
C LEU A 49 -8.02 0.44 2.33
N SER A 50 -8.85 1.14 3.09
CA SER A 50 -10.27 1.35 2.87
C SER A 50 -10.52 2.49 1.87
N ALA A 51 -11.56 2.30 1.06
CA ALA A 51 -12.10 3.31 0.15
C ALA A 51 -13.17 4.20 0.79
N THR A 52 -13.59 3.88 2.02
CA THR A 52 -14.65 4.61 2.73
C THR A 52 -14.18 5.23 4.05
N GLU A 53 -13.12 4.71 4.65
CA GLU A 53 -12.66 5.09 5.99
C GLU A 53 -11.20 5.58 5.98
N PRO A 54 -10.79 6.43 6.94
CA PRO A 54 -9.40 6.81 7.13
C PRO A 54 -8.53 5.58 7.46
N ASN A 55 -7.30 5.58 6.95
CA ASN A 55 -6.39 4.45 7.00
C ASN A 55 -5.18 4.75 7.88
N GLU A 56 -4.97 3.94 8.92
CA GLU A 56 -3.73 3.97 9.68
C GLU A 56 -2.60 3.30 8.90
N CYS A 57 -1.54 4.05 8.65
CA CYS A 57 -0.43 3.61 7.82
C CYS A 57 0.92 3.89 8.47
N LEU A 58 1.87 3.03 8.16
CA LEU A 58 3.29 3.35 8.24
C LEU A 58 3.73 3.91 6.88
N THR A 59 4.20 5.15 6.89
CA THR A 59 4.58 5.87 5.67
C THR A 59 6.09 6.02 5.57
N ALA A 60 6.64 5.59 4.45
CA ALA A 60 8.01 5.90 4.03
C ALA A 60 8.01 7.19 3.21
N LEU A 61 8.62 8.23 3.76
CA LEU A 61 8.86 9.50 3.08
C LEU A 61 10.24 9.46 2.43
N LEU A 62 10.28 9.51 1.10
CA LEU A 62 11.47 9.31 0.30
C LEU A 62 11.78 10.58 -0.50
N GLN A 63 13.00 11.09 -0.36
CA GLN A 63 13.53 12.16 -1.18
C GLN A 63 14.41 11.55 -2.27
N LEU A 64 13.96 11.65 -3.51
CA LEU A 64 14.63 11.11 -4.69
C LEU A 64 15.42 12.22 -5.39
N ASP A 65 16.54 11.88 -6.02
CA ASP A 65 17.21 12.76 -6.96
C ASP A 65 16.64 12.63 -8.39
N ALA A 66 17.16 13.43 -9.32
CA ALA A 66 16.73 13.44 -10.71
C ALA A 66 16.97 12.11 -11.45
N PHE A 67 17.72 11.17 -10.86
CA PHE A 67 17.99 9.84 -11.40
C PHE A 67 17.25 8.74 -10.62
N GLY A 68 16.27 9.11 -9.78
CA GLY A 68 15.48 8.16 -8.99
C GLY A 68 16.22 7.57 -7.79
N ARG A 69 17.41 8.06 -7.42
CA ARG A 69 18.16 7.54 -6.27
C ARG A 69 17.66 8.16 -4.97
N VAL A 70 17.50 7.33 -3.94
CA VAL A 70 17.10 7.79 -2.61
C VAL A 70 18.25 8.56 -1.96
N ARG A 71 18.05 9.86 -1.74
CA ARG A 71 18.98 10.71 -0.97
C ARG A 71 18.69 10.68 0.52
N GLN A 72 17.42 10.65 0.88
CA GLN A 72 16.98 10.63 2.27
C GLN A 72 15.67 9.85 2.38
N GLY A 73 15.52 9.13 3.49
CA GLY A 73 14.29 8.44 3.84
C GLY A 73 13.97 8.63 5.32
N ARG A 74 12.68 8.74 5.65
CA ARG A 74 12.20 8.60 7.03
C ARG A 74 10.90 7.81 7.06
N ILE A 75 10.69 7.06 8.12
CA ILE A 75 9.47 6.30 8.36
C ILE A 75 8.67 7.00 9.46
N ILE A 76 7.38 7.23 9.22
CA ILE A 76 6.46 7.84 10.19
C ILE A 76 5.16 7.07 10.27
N ARG A 77 4.48 7.14 11.42
CA ARG A 77 3.05 6.79 11.49
C ARG A 77 2.23 7.92 10.88
N SER A 78 1.17 7.58 10.17
CA SER A 78 0.32 8.53 9.44
C SER A 78 -1.10 8.02 9.32
N ILE A 79 -2.05 8.94 9.12
CA ILE A 79 -3.42 8.63 8.75
C ILE A 79 -3.65 9.13 7.34
N VAL A 80 -4.02 8.23 6.43
CA VAL A 80 -4.28 8.51 5.01
C VAL A 80 -5.79 8.54 4.79
N PRO A 81 -6.35 9.47 4.01
CA PRO A 81 -7.77 9.46 3.67
C PRO A 81 -8.18 8.16 2.93
N PRO A 82 -9.48 7.94 2.74
CA PRO A 82 -9.95 6.82 1.95
C PRO A 82 -9.33 6.81 0.54
N VAL A 83 -8.92 5.63 0.07
CA VAL A 83 -8.15 5.47 -1.17
C VAL A 83 -8.98 4.86 -2.29
N ARG A 84 -8.59 5.11 -3.54
CA ARG A 84 -9.17 4.44 -4.70
C ARG A 84 -8.24 3.31 -5.15
N VAL A 85 -8.76 2.09 -5.21
CA VAL A 85 -8.05 0.94 -5.76
C VAL A 85 -8.22 0.97 -7.28
N LEU A 86 -7.09 0.94 -8.00
CA LEU A 86 -7.05 0.96 -9.45
C LEU A 86 -6.51 -0.38 -9.98
N THR A 87 -7.04 -0.83 -11.10
CA THR A 87 -6.46 -1.94 -11.88
C THR A 87 -5.36 -1.43 -12.79
N PHE A 88 -4.50 -2.33 -13.30
CA PHE A 88 -3.46 -1.96 -14.26
C PHE A 88 -4.04 -1.28 -15.50
N SER A 89 -5.12 -1.81 -16.08
CA SER A 89 -5.77 -1.20 -17.24
C SER A 89 -6.29 0.22 -16.97
N GLN A 90 -6.85 0.46 -15.78
CA GLN A 90 -7.29 1.81 -15.39
C GLN A 90 -6.12 2.78 -15.23
N ILE A 91 -4.96 2.31 -14.77
CA ILE A 91 -3.75 3.13 -14.65
C ILE A 91 -3.19 3.45 -16.04
N ASP A 92 -3.15 2.48 -16.94
CA ASP A 92 -2.67 2.68 -18.31
C ASP A 92 -3.54 3.72 -19.04
N GLU A 93 -4.86 3.57 -18.97
CA GLU A 93 -5.82 4.55 -19.51
C GLU A 93 -5.61 5.95 -18.90
N LEU A 94 -5.41 6.02 -17.58
CA LEU A 94 -5.14 7.30 -16.91
C LEU A 94 -3.82 7.90 -17.38
N LEU A 95 -2.76 7.13 -17.59
CA LEU A 95 -1.46 7.66 -18.01
C LEU A 95 -1.47 8.18 -19.46
N GLU A 96 -2.28 7.59 -20.33
CA GLU A 96 -2.42 7.98 -21.74
C GLU A 96 -3.35 9.19 -21.97
N ASP A 97 -4.21 9.53 -21.00
CA ASP A 97 -5.13 10.65 -21.12
C ASP A 97 -4.46 12.00 -20.76
N TYR A 98 -4.17 12.81 -21.79
CA TYR A 98 -3.59 14.16 -21.63
C TYR A 98 -4.63 15.25 -21.38
N SER A 99 -5.92 14.92 -21.38
CA SER A 99 -7.01 15.90 -21.19
C SER A 99 -7.33 16.16 -19.72
N ILE A 100 -6.87 15.28 -18.82
CA ILE A 100 -7.08 15.41 -17.38
C ILE A 100 -6.14 16.48 -16.81
N ASP A 101 -6.70 17.59 -16.35
CA ASP A 101 -5.96 18.63 -15.62
C ASP A 101 -6.18 18.47 -14.12
N SER A 102 -5.27 17.73 -13.46
CA SER A 102 -5.30 17.50 -12.03
C SER A 102 -3.89 17.29 -11.49
N GLN A 103 -3.58 17.93 -10.36
CA GLN A 103 -2.28 17.80 -9.70
C GLN A 103 -1.91 16.32 -9.42
N VAL A 104 -2.88 15.51 -9.00
CA VAL A 104 -2.66 14.09 -8.69
C VAL A 104 -2.26 13.29 -9.93
N HIS A 105 -2.77 13.69 -11.09
CA HIS A 105 -2.50 13.03 -12.35
C HIS A 105 -1.11 13.40 -12.89
N ASP A 106 -0.64 14.63 -12.68
CA ASP A 106 0.75 15.01 -12.93
C ASP A 106 1.73 14.30 -12.00
N GLU A 107 1.39 14.19 -10.71
CA GLU A 107 2.19 13.44 -9.73
C GLU A 107 2.29 11.95 -10.09
N LEU A 108 1.20 11.33 -10.55
CA LEU A 108 1.18 9.95 -11.04
C LEU A 108 2.19 9.75 -12.19
N ARG A 109 2.20 10.66 -13.17
CA ARG A 109 3.13 10.62 -14.30
C ARG A 109 4.59 10.80 -13.87
N GLN A 110 4.84 11.68 -12.90
CA GLN A 110 6.19 11.84 -12.34
C GLN A 110 6.70 10.54 -11.69
N VAL A 111 5.83 9.82 -10.98
CA VAL A 111 6.19 8.51 -10.41
C VAL A 111 6.49 7.49 -11.50
N ALA A 112 5.68 7.44 -12.57
CA ALA A 112 5.90 6.54 -13.70
C ALA A 112 7.23 6.83 -14.43
N ALA A 113 7.65 8.10 -14.51
CA ALA A 113 8.89 8.50 -15.17
C ALA A 113 10.19 8.18 -14.39
N ILE A 114 10.08 7.78 -13.11
CA ILE A 114 11.23 7.46 -12.26
C ILE A 114 11.64 5.97 -12.38
N ALA A 115 10.76 5.11 -12.93
CA ALA A 115 10.98 3.67 -13.13
C ALA A 115 11.60 3.37 -14.50
#